data_AF-A0AAW0S5K0-F1
#
_entry.id   AF-A0AAW0S5K0-F1
#
_cell.length_a   1.000
_cell.length_b   1.000
_cell.length_c   1.000
_cell.angle_alpha   90.00
_cell.angle_beta   90.00
_cell.angle_gamma   90.00
#
_symmetry.space_group_name_H-M   'P 1'
#
loop_
_entity.id
_entity.type
_entity.pdbx_description
1 polymer ?
#
loop_
_entity_poly.entity_id
_entity_poly.type
_entity_poly.pdbx_seq_one_letter_code
_entity_poly.pdbx_strand_id
1 'polypeptide(L)'
;MLPNFRLVATGLGALAACAQALNMTNFTIDEVGCGTPSLSLEQWTHSEEILAQGKNTTKRQEAQRHRIPVHITVLAKNSTVNGGNIHDSQIQQVLDQVNKFYSYGFYLDTSVDTIHRHTRPDLFHPESGKFTGDFYDIQRQYHRGEGDYASLNIIFLFRLGDSYKVETVTQQLPNGGTWTSTSSSSGGVMGRSTIPSAEIWKYSNALDLEKSDGMVVSSAIIPDIAYKGYGGSLATFAHEFGHWVGLLHTDHSDLKDTWGNKVLCDPNNDGMKDTPTHMLDDNLKRTMQSCPERGTVNTCQHLDSRSDPIYNLMVSMKFGCEVDGLTNDQILRTLDVYREFRMPYKQKMQQQGRWVQPQGQQPQGQQPQEKETQEKEPQEKETQEKETQEKETQEKETQDQQPQNEQGDWRQQEIARLQSKSDKAWDKFHREQANHRQQVKQTGQRSLDDCFNQVDQEHQRRGKSISESMRKKYNQLQADRDGVRKWLERYRQQPQYRQWAEEEWNRQENDFAARRQGYRQEERGRWQGLERDSRQNQQSCRRWAQEEEARGVRELEKWEKESVKILQDNDSRAQQYINSL
;
A
#
# COMPACT_ATOMS: atom_id res chain seq x y z
N MET A 1 -30.59 -84.02 -24.94
CA MET A 1 -29.49 -83.75 -24.00
C MET A 1 -29.07 -82.29 -24.18
N LEU A 2 -29.22 -81.48 -23.13
CA LEU A 2 -28.81 -80.07 -22.99
C LEU A 2 -27.26 -79.98 -22.81
N PRO A 3 -26.58 -78.87 -23.18
CA PRO A 3 -26.61 -77.58 -22.44
C PRO A 3 -26.69 -76.32 -23.35
N ASN A 4 -27.49 -75.29 -23.03
CA ASN A 4 -27.29 -74.19 -22.08
C ASN A 4 -26.01 -73.34 -22.28
N PHE A 5 -26.10 -72.33 -23.15
CA PHE A 5 -25.29 -71.11 -23.08
C PHE A 5 -26.22 -69.91 -22.88
N ARG A 6 -26.22 -69.34 -21.67
CA ARG A 6 -26.84 -68.03 -21.38
C ARG A 6 -25.78 -66.95 -21.54
N LEU A 7 -26.07 -66.00 -22.43
CA LEU A 7 -25.38 -64.72 -22.53
C LEU A 7 -25.51 -63.97 -21.19
N VAL A 8 -24.37 -63.62 -20.58
CA VAL A 8 -24.32 -62.65 -19.48
C VAL A 8 -23.98 -61.30 -20.09
N ALA A 9 -24.99 -60.46 -20.27
CA ALA A 9 -24.86 -59.04 -20.57
C ALA A 9 -25.03 -58.26 -19.26
N THR A 10 -23.92 -58.06 -18.53
CA THR A 10 -23.85 -57.14 -17.40
C THR A 10 -22.45 -56.55 -17.35
N GLY A 11 -22.31 -55.25 -17.61
CA GLY A 11 -21.03 -54.56 -17.41
C GLY A 11 -20.83 -53.25 -18.18
N LEU A 12 -21.85 -52.42 -18.38
CA LEU A 12 -21.70 -51.06 -18.93
C LEU A 12 -22.45 -50.03 -18.07
N GLY A 13 -22.15 -50.00 -16.78
CA GLY A 13 -22.80 -49.11 -15.80
C GLY A 13 -21.88 -48.50 -14.77
N ALA A 14 -20.57 -48.38 -15.03
CA ALA A 14 -19.60 -47.87 -14.06
C ALA A 14 -18.59 -46.84 -14.62
N LEU A 15 -18.81 -46.29 -15.83
CA LEU A 15 -17.88 -45.33 -16.45
C LEU A 15 -18.39 -43.87 -16.46
N ALA A 16 -19.64 -43.60 -16.09
CA ALA A 16 -20.16 -42.23 -16.04
C ALA A 16 -19.89 -41.50 -14.70
N ALA A 17 -19.57 -42.23 -13.63
CA ALA A 17 -19.29 -41.63 -12.31
C ALA A 17 -17.83 -41.17 -12.14
N CYS A 18 -16.87 -41.71 -12.91
CA CYS A 18 -15.46 -41.28 -12.83
C CYS A 18 -15.13 -40.08 -13.74
N ALA A 19 -15.96 -39.80 -14.75
CA ALA A 19 -15.74 -38.65 -15.64
C ALA A 19 -16.13 -37.31 -15.00
N GLN A 20 -16.97 -37.30 -13.96
CA GLN A 20 -17.37 -36.07 -13.26
C GLN A 20 -16.42 -35.64 -12.14
N ALA A 21 -15.48 -36.51 -11.71
CA ALA A 21 -14.44 -36.15 -10.75
C ALA A 21 -13.26 -35.39 -11.39
N LEU A 22 -13.10 -35.41 -12.71
CA LEU A 22 -11.99 -34.77 -13.42
C LEU A 22 -12.29 -33.36 -13.94
N ASN A 23 -13.52 -32.86 -13.78
CA ASN A 23 -13.86 -31.46 -14.12
C ASN A 23 -13.78 -30.50 -12.92
N MET A 24 -13.29 -31.00 -11.79
CA MET A 24 -12.98 -30.21 -10.58
C MET A 24 -11.55 -29.63 -10.59
N THR A 25 -10.76 -29.77 -11.65
CA THR A 25 -9.39 -29.23 -11.70
C THR A 25 -9.30 -27.80 -12.21
N ASN A 26 -10.43 -27.14 -12.48
CA ASN A 26 -10.50 -25.73 -12.87
C ASN A 26 -10.76 -24.79 -11.67
N PHE A 27 -10.46 -25.24 -10.45
CA PHE A 27 -10.40 -24.34 -9.29
C PHE A 27 -9.19 -23.43 -9.43
N THR A 28 -9.46 -22.13 -9.50
CA THR A 28 -8.48 -21.07 -9.40
C THR A 28 -7.67 -21.27 -8.12
N ILE A 29 -6.37 -21.46 -8.30
CA ILE A 29 -5.40 -21.84 -7.26
C ILE A 29 -5.32 -20.74 -6.19
N ASP A 30 -5.25 -21.14 -4.92
CA ASP A 30 -4.96 -20.30 -3.74
C ASP A 30 -3.54 -19.67 -3.80
N GLU A 31 -3.24 -18.85 -4.81
CA GLU A 31 -1.92 -18.20 -4.96
C GLU A 31 -1.85 -16.93 -4.11
N VAL A 32 -1.46 -17.09 -2.86
CA VAL A 32 -1.15 -15.98 -1.96
C VAL A 32 0.31 -15.59 -2.14
N GLY A 33 0.54 -14.37 -2.64
CA GLY A 33 1.87 -13.84 -2.89
C GLY A 33 2.27 -12.70 -1.97
N CYS A 34 3.58 -12.52 -1.84
CA CYS A 34 4.21 -11.32 -1.31
C CYS A 34 4.24 -10.21 -2.37
N GLY A 35 3.92 -8.98 -1.96
CA GLY A 35 3.93 -7.79 -2.82
C GLY A 35 5.19 -6.94 -2.69
N THR A 36 6.15 -7.36 -1.87
CA THR A 36 7.42 -6.65 -1.66
C THR A 36 8.27 -6.70 -2.92
N PRO A 37 8.61 -5.53 -3.51
CA PRO A 37 9.48 -5.52 -4.68
C PRO A 37 10.90 -5.92 -4.28
N SER A 38 11.59 -6.67 -5.14
CA SER A 38 13.02 -6.91 -4.98
C SER A 38 13.82 -5.62 -5.07
N LEU A 39 15.00 -5.61 -4.44
CA LEU A 39 15.98 -4.55 -4.64
C LEU A 39 16.47 -4.55 -6.10
N SER A 40 16.82 -3.37 -6.62
CA SER A 40 17.61 -3.32 -7.84
C SER A 40 19.01 -3.89 -7.60
N LEU A 41 19.67 -4.39 -8.65
CA LEU A 41 21.03 -4.93 -8.57
C LEU A 41 22.03 -3.94 -7.93
N GLU A 42 21.89 -2.64 -8.22
CA GLU A 42 22.71 -1.58 -7.64
C GLU A 42 22.49 -1.44 -6.12
N GLN A 43 21.23 -1.40 -5.69
CA GLN A 43 20.88 -1.31 -4.26
C GLN A 43 21.31 -2.56 -3.49
N TRP A 44 21.15 -3.73 -4.09
CA TRP A 44 21.59 -4.99 -3.50
C TRP A 44 23.11 -5.01 -3.35
N THR A 45 23.85 -4.74 -4.43
CA THR A 45 25.32 -4.69 -4.41
C THR A 45 25.83 -3.70 -3.36
N HIS A 46 25.25 -2.50 -3.31
CA HIS A 46 25.61 -1.50 -2.32
C HIS A 46 25.34 -1.95 -0.88
N SER A 47 24.23 -2.66 -0.65
CA SER A 47 23.90 -3.22 0.66
C SER A 47 24.92 -4.29 1.07
N GLU A 48 25.31 -5.20 0.16
CA GLU A 48 26.32 -6.22 0.42
C GLU A 48 27.70 -5.60 0.73
N GLU A 49 28.09 -4.54 0.02
CA GLU A 49 29.35 -3.84 0.25
C GLU A 49 29.43 -3.26 1.68
N ILE A 50 28.35 -2.65 2.17
CA ILE A 50 28.32 -2.06 3.51
C ILE A 50 28.30 -3.14 4.58
N LEU A 51 27.52 -4.21 4.39
CA LEU A 51 27.47 -5.31 5.34
C LEU A 51 28.79 -6.09 5.39
N ALA A 52 29.53 -6.17 4.28
CA ALA A 52 30.88 -6.73 4.26
C ALA A 52 31.87 -5.89 5.09
N GLN A 53 31.70 -4.57 5.15
CA GLN A 53 32.55 -3.66 5.94
C GLN A 53 32.24 -3.73 7.45
N GLY A 54 31.00 -4.04 7.83
CA GLY A 54 30.51 -4.08 9.22
C GLY A 54 30.98 -5.27 10.07
N LYS A 55 31.69 -6.26 9.50
CA LYS A 55 32.00 -7.56 10.13
C LYS A 55 32.97 -7.53 11.34
N ASN A 56 33.26 -6.36 11.91
CA ASN A 56 34.05 -6.23 13.14
C ASN A 56 33.19 -6.26 14.42
N THR A 57 31.95 -6.75 14.34
CA THR A 57 31.08 -6.94 15.49
C THR A 57 31.68 -8.02 16.41
N THR A 58 32.03 -7.64 17.64
CA THR A 58 32.56 -8.61 18.61
C THR A 58 31.45 -9.60 19.01
N LYS A 59 31.77 -10.90 19.16
CA LYS A 59 30.83 -11.96 19.61
C LYS A 59 29.99 -11.60 20.83
N ARG A 60 30.44 -10.64 21.65
CA ARG A 60 29.73 -10.18 22.85
C ARG A 60 28.46 -9.36 22.56
N GLN A 61 28.35 -8.77 21.37
CA GLN A 61 27.15 -8.02 20.94
C GLN A 61 26.04 -8.93 20.38
N GLU A 62 26.32 -10.22 20.15
CA GLU A 62 25.37 -11.17 19.53
C GLU A 62 24.21 -11.58 20.46
N ALA A 63 24.37 -11.45 21.78
CA ALA A 63 23.37 -11.94 22.74
C ALA A 63 22.27 -10.92 23.12
N GLN A 64 22.37 -9.65 22.68
CA GLN A 64 21.37 -8.64 23.05
C GLN A 64 20.20 -8.67 22.07
N ARG A 65 18.99 -8.93 22.60
CA ARG A 65 17.74 -8.76 21.85
C ARG A 65 17.47 -7.26 21.64
N HIS A 66 17.20 -6.89 20.40
CA HIS A 66 16.83 -5.54 20.01
C HIS A 66 15.35 -5.29 20.29
N ARG A 67 15.06 -4.25 21.05
CA ARG A 67 13.71 -3.72 21.26
C ARG A 67 13.33 -2.84 20.07
N ILE A 68 12.32 -3.23 19.31
CA ILE A 68 11.79 -2.47 18.17
C ILE A 68 10.54 -1.74 18.63
N PRO A 69 10.54 -0.40 18.71
CA PRO A 69 9.32 0.38 18.91
C PRO A 69 8.35 0.10 17.74
N VAL A 70 7.10 -0.25 18.04
CA VAL A 70 6.09 -0.58 17.03
C VAL A 70 4.93 0.40 17.09
N HIS A 71 4.57 0.95 15.93
CA HIS A 71 3.40 1.79 15.75
C HIS A 71 2.38 1.06 14.87
N ILE A 72 1.15 0.91 15.36
CA ILE A 72 0.12 0.10 14.69
C ILE A 72 -1.05 0.96 14.27
N THR A 73 -1.37 0.90 12.98
CA THR A 73 -2.55 1.51 12.38
C THR A 73 -3.43 0.43 11.76
N VAL A 74 -4.73 0.51 11.95
CA VAL A 74 -5.73 -0.36 11.33
C VAL A 74 -6.65 0.47 10.46
N LEU A 75 -6.67 0.16 9.17
CA LEU A 75 -7.47 0.80 8.13
C LEU A 75 -8.56 -0.16 7.69
N ALA A 76 -9.74 0.01 8.29
CA ALA A 76 -10.90 -0.84 8.08
C ALA A 76 -11.87 -0.21 7.06
N LYS A 77 -12.58 -1.03 6.27
CA LYS A 77 -13.66 -0.56 5.40
C LYS A 77 -14.89 -0.11 6.19
N ASN A 78 -15.17 -0.77 7.31
CA ASN A 78 -16.28 -0.44 8.21
C ASN A 78 -15.92 -0.85 9.65
N SER A 79 -16.83 -0.65 10.60
CA SER A 79 -16.59 -0.92 12.03
C SER A 79 -16.60 -2.41 12.42
N THR A 80 -16.84 -3.33 11.49
CA THR A 80 -16.92 -4.77 11.79
C THR A 80 -15.57 -5.47 11.60
N VAL A 81 -15.34 -6.59 12.29
CA VAL A 81 -14.15 -7.44 12.12
C VAL A 81 -14.01 -7.90 10.67
N ASN A 82 -15.12 -8.33 10.03
CA ASN A 82 -15.14 -8.70 8.62
C ASN A 82 -14.85 -7.54 7.68
N GLY A 83 -15.01 -6.29 8.14
CA GLY A 83 -14.58 -5.08 7.43
C GLY A 83 -13.16 -4.65 7.74
N GLY A 84 -12.37 -5.49 8.42
CA GLY A 84 -10.98 -5.23 8.78
C GLY A 84 -10.78 -4.48 10.09
N ASN A 85 -11.83 -4.19 10.86
CA ASN A 85 -11.71 -3.58 12.19
C ASN A 85 -11.34 -4.64 13.23
N ILE A 86 -10.12 -5.16 13.12
CA ILE A 86 -9.60 -6.28 13.92
C ILE A 86 -9.35 -5.89 15.38
N HIS A 87 -9.57 -6.82 16.30
CA HIS A 87 -9.35 -6.61 17.74
C HIS A 87 -7.87 -6.68 18.13
N ASP A 88 -7.53 -6.12 19.29
CA ASP A 88 -6.17 -6.13 19.85
C ASP A 88 -5.64 -7.57 20.03
N SER A 89 -6.49 -8.51 20.44
CA SER A 89 -6.13 -9.93 20.57
C SER A 89 -5.74 -10.57 19.23
N GLN A 90 -6.40 -10.17 18.14
CA GLN A 90 -6.09 -10.65 16.79
C GLN A 90 -4.77 -10.03 16.29
N ILE A 91 -4.52 -8.76 16.60
CA ILE A 91 -3.23 -8.12 16.33
C ILE A 91 -2.13 -8.84 17.09
N GLN A 92 -2.31 -9.12 18.39
CA GLN A 92 -1.34 -9.83 19.19
C GLN A 92 -1.02 -11.22 18.62
N GLN A 93 -2.04 -11.97 18.17
CA GLN A 93 -1.84 -13.25 17.49
C GLN A 93 -0.94 -13.16 16.25
N VAL A 94 -1.04 -12.05 15.51
CA VAL A 94 -0.16 -11.77 14.36
C VAL A 94 1.26 -11.43 14.81
N LEU A 95 1.41 -10.56 15.82
CA LEU A 95 2.71 -10.16 16.37
C LEU A 95 3.46 -11.36 16.98
N ASP A 96 2.73 -12.32 17.57
CA ASP A 96 3.30 -13.55 18.11
C ASP A 96 3.99 -14.41 17.05
N GLN A 97 3.65 -14.26 15.76
CA GLN A 97 4.40 -14.91 14.69
C GLN A 97 5.81 -14.35 14.55
N VAL A 98 6.03 -13.05 14.77
CA VAL A 98 7.39 -12.50 14.79
C VAL A 98 8.14 -13.06 15.98
N ASN A 99 7.52 -13.16 17.16
CA ASN A 99 8.16 -13.79 18.31
C ASN A 99 8.54 -15.27 18.03
N LYS A 100 7.68 -16.01 17.31
CA LYS A 100 7.97 -17.40 16.91
C LYS A 100 9.25 -17.52 16.08
N PHE A 101 9.46 -16.65 15.08
CA PHE A 101 10.56 -16.80 14.12
C PHE A 101 11.78 -15.91 14.40
N TYR A 102 11.62 -14.81 15.16
CA TYR A 102 12.63 -13.76 15.32
C TYR A 102 13.03 -13.48 16.78
N SER A 103 12.55 -14.29 17.74
CA SER A 103 12.88 -14.10 19.17
C SER A 103 14.36 -14.23 19.51
N TYR A 104 15.18 -14.80 18.61
CA TYR A 104 16.64 -14.85 18.77
C TYR A 104 17.27 -13.46 18.86
N GLY A 105 16.68 -12.46 18.21
CA GLY A 105 17.30 -11.16 17.98
C GLY A 105 16.40 -9.98 18.28
N PHE A 106 15.08 -10.18 18.29
CA PHE A 106 14.13 -9.08 18.27
C PHE A 106 13.04 -9.25 19.32
N TYR A 107 12.48 -8.13 19.74
CA TYR A 107 11.28 -8.00 20.54
C TYR A 107 10.50 -6.78 20.05
N LEU A 108 9.24 -6.99 19.66
CA LEU A 108 8.34 -5.92 19.24
C LEU A 108 7.72 -5.27 20.47
N ASP A 109 7.99 -3.99 20.67
CA ASP A 109 7.43 -3.22 21.77
C ASP A 109 6.28 -2.33 21.28
N THR A 110 5.06 -2.76 21.59
CA THR A 110 3.82 -2.06 21.29
C THR A 110 3.40 -1.06 22.38
N SER A 111 4.16 -0.93 23.47
CA SER A 111 3.84 0.01 24.57
C SER A 111 4.17 1.48 24.24
N VAL A 112 4.86 1.72 23.13
CA VAL A 112 5.33 3.06 22.73
C VAL A 112 4.23 3.95 22.14
N ASP A 113 3.08 3.37 21.80
CA ASP A 113 1.95 4.06 21.17
C ASP A 113 0.67 3.26 21.39
N THR A 114 -0.49 3.91 21.25
CA THR A 114 -1.78 3.20 21.20
C THR A 114 -2.03 2.65 19.80
N ILE A 115 -2.91 1.66 19.67
CA ILE A 115 -3.34 1.18 18.35
C ILE A 115 -4.36 2.14 17.76
N HIS A 116 -4.09 2.68 16.56
CA HIS A 116 -5.00 3.61 15.89
C HIS A 116 -5.90 2.89 14.89
N ARG A 117 -7.19 3.18 14.93
CA ARG A 117 -8.20 2.53 14.08
C ARG A 117 -8.94 3.59 13.28
N HIS A 118 -8.99 3.42 11.98
CA HIS A 118 -9.69 4.32 11.07
C HIS A 118 -10.66 3.54 10.18
N THR A 119 -11.92 3.96 10.16
CA THR A 119 -12.91 3.49 9.19
C THR A 119 -12.77 4.35 7.93
N ARG A 120 -12.28 3.75 6.85
CA ARG A 120 -11.93 4.42 5.59
C ARG A 120 -12.53 3.70 4.37
N PRO A 121 -13.87 3.65 4.24
CA PRO A 121 -14.52 3.00 3.09
C PRO A 121 -14.07 3.58 1.74
N ASP A 122 -13.62 4.84 1.73
CA ASP A 122 -13.11 5.56 0.56
C ASP A 122 -11.80 5.01 -0.01
N LEU A 123 -11.02 4.25 0.79
CA LEU A 123 -9.79 3.59 0.33
C LEU A 123 -10.04 2.30 -0.46
N PHE A 124 -11.30 1.85 -0.55
CA PHE A 124 -11.65 0.55 -1.11
C PHE A 124 -12.66 0.69 -2.25
N HIS A 125 -12.46 -0.11 -3.30
CA HIS A 125 -13.42 -0.19 -4.38
C HIS A 125 -14.77 -0.68 -3.84
N PRO A 126 -15.90 -0.02 -4.18
CA PRO A 126 -17.20 -0.32 -3.58
C PRO A 126 -17.64 -1.77 -3.80
N GLU A 127 -17.45 -2.29 -5.02
CA GLU A 127 -17.85 -3.66 -5.40
C GLU A 127 -16.85 -4.73 -4.97
N SER A 128 -15.60 -4.65 -5.42
CA SER A 128 -14.59 -5.69 -5.12
C SER A 128 -14.06 -5.64 -3.70
N GLY A 129 -14.20 -4.50 -3.00
CA GLY A 129 -13.65 -4.27 -1.67
C GLY A 129 -12.12 -4.21 -1.62
N LYS A 130 -11.44 -4.22 -2.78
CA LYS A 130 -9.98 -4.14 -2.87
C LYS A 130 -9.51 -2.72 -2.61
N PHE A 131 -8.37 -2.58 -1.96
CA PHE A 131 -7.68 -1.30 -1.81
C PHE A 131 -7.36 -0.67 -3.17
N THR A 132 -7.61 0.64 -3.29
CA THR A 132 -7.42 1.41 -4.54
C THR A 132 -6.34 2.46 -4.46
N GLY A 133 -5.70 2.64 -3.30
CA GLY A 133 -4.64 3.63 -3.11
C GLY A 133 -3.25 3.12 -3.48
N ASP A 134 -2.25 3.99 -3.29
CA ASP A 134 -0.84 3.62 -3.40
C ASP A 134 -0.29 3.17 -2.03
N PHE A 135 0.58 2.16 -2.05
CA PHE A 135 1.18 1.58 -0.85
C PHE A 135 2.04 2.60 -0.10
N TYR A 136 2.89 3.35 -0.81
CA TYR A 136 3.79 4.30 -0.18
C TYR A 136 3.05 5.55 0.29
N ASP A 137 1.98 5.96 -0.40
CA ASP A 137 1.11 7.04 0.06
C ASP A 137 0.45 6.71 1.39
N ILE A 138 -0.10 5.51 1.55
CA ILE A 138 -0.71 5.08 2.81
C ILE A 138 0.33 4.99 3.93
N GLN A 139 1.51 4.45 3.66
CA GLN A 139 2.59 4.45 4.65
C GLN A 139 2.94 5.87 5.09
N ARG A 140 3.14 6.81 4.15
CA ARG A 140 3.43 8.21 4.49
C ARG A 140 2.31 8.88 5.27
N GLN A 141 1.07 8.66 4.86
CA GLN A 141 -0.11 9.28 5.47
C GLN A 141 -0.33 8.82 6.91
N TYR A 142 -0.07 7.54 7.18
CA TYR A 142 -0.30 6.91 8.48
C TYR A 142 1.00 6.52 9.18
N HIS A 143 2.11 7.13 8.79
CA HIS A 143 3.36 7.02 9.50
C HIS A 143 3.23 7.64 10.88
N ARG A 144 3.79 6.96 11.87
CA ARG A 144 3.74 7.32 13.28
C ARG A 144 5.12 7.14 13.91
N GLY A 145 5.27 7.77 15.08
CA GLY A 145 6.52 7.81 15.82
C GLY A 145 7.36 9.05 15.50
N GLU A 146 8.56 9.10 16.08
CA GLU A 146 9.46 10.26 16.00
C GLU A 146 10.31 10.32 14.70
N GLY A 147 9.94 9.55 13.68
CA GLY A 147 10.72 9.43 12.45
C GLY A 147 12.04 8.69 12.67
N ASP A 148 11.96 7.47 13.19
CA ASP A 148 13.13 6.62 13.47
C ASP A 148 13.09 5.37 12.61
N TYR A 149 14.08 5.19 11.74
CA TYR A 149 14.21 4.03 10.85
C TYR A 149 14.42 2.70 11.59
N ALA A 150 14.71 2.74 12.90
CA ALA A 150 14.75 1.58 13.78
C ALA A 150 13.38 1.19 14.37
N SER A 151 12.37 2.07 14.24
CA SER A 151 10.98 1.80 14.62
C SER A 151 10.21 1.18 13.46
N LEU A 152 9.24 0.32 13.77
CA LEU A 152 8.43 -0.37 12.78
C LEU A 152 7.01 0.21 12.76
N ASN A 153 6.63 0.76 11.61
CA ASN A 153 5.26 1.14 11.31
C ASN A 153 4.52 -0.05 10.65
N ILE A 154 3.42 -0.48 11.27
CA ILE A 154 2.58 -1.58 10.77
C ILE A 154 1.20 -1.03 10.44
N ILE A 155 0.75 -1.28 9.21
CA ILE A 155 -0.61 -0.94 8.77
C ILE A 155 -1.36 -2.24 8.45
N PHE A 156 -2.36 -2.56 9.27
CA PHE A 156 -3.34 -3.59 8.92
C PHE A 156 -4.42 -2.98 8.03
N LEU A 157 -4.55 -3.51 6.82
CA LEU A 157 -5.45 -2.98 5.80
C LEU A 157 -6.58 -3.97 5.50
N PHE A 158 -7.80 -3.50 5.30
CA PHE A 158 -8.87 -4.33 4.76
C PHE A 158 -8.58 -4.67 3.28
N ARG A 159 -8.16 -5.90 2.96
CA ARG A 159 -7.90 -6.39 1.58
C ARG A 159 -6.88 -5.53 0.79
N LEU A 160 -5.60 -5.86 0.90
CA LEU A 160 -4.51 -5.13 0.23
C LEU A 160 -4.52 -5.33 -1.29
N GLY A 161 -4.45 -6.58 -1.73
CA GLY A 161 -4.58 -6.98 -3.14
C GLY A 161 -5.14 -8.38 -3.28
N ASP A 162 -5.49 -8.98 -2.15
CA ASP A 162 -6.03 -10.31 -2.00
C ASP A 162 -7.51 -10.37 -2.42
N SER A 163 -7.87 -11.52 -2.98
CA SER A 163 -9.21 -11.86 -3.45
C SER A 163 -9.59 -13.21 -2.91
N TYR A 164 -10.90 -13.41 -2.69
CA TYR A 164 -11.45 -14.64 -2.15
C TYR A 164 -12.79 -14.87 -2.81
N LYS A 165 -13.01 -16.11 -3.22
CA LYS A 165 -14.22 -16.55 -3.87
C LYS A 165 -14.66 -17.82 -3.18
N VAL A 166 -15.84 -17.78 -2.58
CA VAL A 166 -16.49 -18.96 -1.99
C VAL A 166 -17.66 -19.32 -2.89
N GLU A 167 -17.60 -20.48 -3.52
CA GLU A 167 -18.67 -21.00 -4.37
C GLU A 167 -19.29 -22.21 -3.70
N THR A 168 -20.61 -22.19 -3.55
CA THR A 168 -21.37 -23.35 -3.07
C THR A 168 -22.16 -23.92 -4.24
N VAL A 169 -21.71 -25.06 -4.75
CA VAL A 169 -22.37 -25.80 -5.82
C VAL A 169 -23.29 -26.83 -5.20
N THR A 170 -24.58 -26.71 -5.49
CA THR A 170 -25.58 -27.69 -5.07
C THR A 170 -26.09 -28.42 -6.31
N GLN A 171 -25.83 -29.72 -6.38
CA GLN A 171 -26.22 -30.57 -7.50
C GLN A 171 -27.24 -31.61 -7.03
N GLN A 172 -28.32 -31.77 -7.80
CA GLN A 172 -29.24 -32.89 -7.62
C GLN A 172 -28.62 -34.16 -8.18
N LEU A 173 -28.51 -35.18 -7.35
CA LEU A 173 -28.05 -36.51 -7.71
C LEU A 173 -29.18 -37.28 -8.40
N PRO A 174 -28.87 -38.28 -9.24
CA PRO A 174 -29.88 -39.07 -9.97
C PRO A 174 -30.92 -39.79 -9.08
N ASN A 175 -30.60 -40.03 -7.81
CA ASN A 175 -31.51 -40.66 -6.84
C ASN A 175 -32.45 -39.66 -6.14
N GLY A 176 -32.46 -38.39 -6.56
CA GLY A 176 -33.21 -37.31 -5.90
C GLY A 176 -32.54 -36.77 -4.63
N GLY A 177 -31.35 -37.29 -4.27
CA GLY A 177 -30.51 -36.70 -3.22
C GLY A 177 -29.85 -35.41 -3.70
N THR A 178 -29.44 -34.56 -2.77
CA THR A 178 -28.72 -33.32 -3.10
C THR A 178 -27.29 -33.41 -2.57
N TRP A 179 -26.32 -33.08 -3.41
CA TRP A 179 -24.92 -32.92 -3.02
C TRP A 179 -24.57 -31.45 -3.02
N THR A 180 -24.10 -30.94 -1.88
CA THR A 180 -23.61 -29.58 -1.76
C THR A 180 -22.11 -29.63 -1.50
N SER A 181 -21.36 -28.94 -2.35
CA SER A 181 -19.92 -28.74 -2.17
C SER A 181 -19.63 -27.26 -2.11
N THR A 182 -18.85 -26.86 -1.11
CA THR A 182 -18.34 -25.50 -0.99
C THR A 182 -16.86 -25.54 -1.34
N SER A 183 -16.49 -24.83 -2.40
CA SER A 183 -15.10 -24.61 -2.78
C SER A 183 -14.74 -23.16 -2.49
N SER A 184 -13.57 -22.94 -1.92
CA SER A 184 -12.98 -21.62 -1.77
C SER A 184 -11.75 -21.50 -2.64
N SER A 185 -11.54 -20.32 -3.21
CA SER A 185 -10.26 -19.92 -3.77
C SER A 185 -9.89 -18.54 -3.25
N SER A 186 -8.61 -18.28 -3.18
CA SER A 186 -7.99 -17.06 -2.72
C SER A 186 -6.80 -16.72 -3.60
N GLY A 187 -6.31 -15.50 -3.50
CA GLY A 187 -5.04 -15.18 -4.14
C GLY A 187 -4.81 -13.69 -4.28
N GLY A 188 -3.63 -13.32 -4.75
CA GLY A 188 -3.17 -11.93 -4.81
C GLY A 188 -2.20 -11.61 -3.68
N VAL A 189 -2.04 -10.31 -3.40
CA VAL A 189 -1.04 -9.80 -2.46
C VAL A 189 -1.64 -9.64 -1.07
N MET A 190 -1.09 -10.36 -0.08
CA MET A 190 -1.52 -10.26 1.33
C MET A 190 -0.61 -9.41 2.20
N GLY A 191 0.61 -9.13 1.75
CA GLY A 191 1.58 -8.37 2.51
C GLY A 191 2.53 -7.64 1.59
N ARG A 192 3.04 -6.51 2.08
CA ARG A 192 4.13 -5.78 1.44
C ARG A 192 4.92 -5.03 2.51
N SER A 193 6.22 -5.03 2.38
CA SER A 193 7.17 -4.33 3.23
C SER A 193 8.09 -3.45 2.38
N THR A 194 8.72 -2.49 3.02
CA THR A 194 9.96 -1.90 2.51
C THR A 194 11.14 -2.81 2.83
N ILE A 195 12.07 -2.93 1.88
CA ILE A 195 13.39 -3.54 2.12
C ILE A 195 14.35 -2.42 2.50
N PRO A 196 15.11 -2.55 3.58
CA PRO A 196 15.97 -1.48 4.06
C PRO A 196 17.08 -1.18 3.05
N SER A 197 17.27 0.10 2.77
CA SER A 197 18.42 0.57 2.00
C SER A 197 19.50 1.05 2.94
N ALA A 198 20.75 0.84 2.57
CA ALA A 198 21.86 1.31 3.38
C ALA A 198 21.96 2.85 3.35
N GLU A 199 22.41 3.43 4.45
CA GLU A 199 22.78 4.85 4.57
C GLU A 199 21.73 5.86 4.12
N ILE A 200 20.43 5.58 4.33
CA ILE A 200 19.36 6.45 3.80
C ILE A 200 19.46 7.91 4.26
N TRP A 201 20.13 8.18 5.40
CA TRP A 201 20.42 9.52 5.92
C TRP A 201 21.29 10.38 4.99
N LYS A 202 21.99 9.77 4.03
CA LYS A 202 22.79 10.49 3.02
C LYS A 202 21.93 11.12 1.93
N TYR A 203 20.73 10.62 1.67
CA TYR A 203 19.85 11.16 0.64
C TYR A 203 19.23 12.50 1.09
N SER A 204 18.91 13.36 0.12
CA SER A 204 18.23 14.64 0.39
C SER A 204 16.78 14.45 0.83
N ASN A 205 16.13 13.35 0.42
CA ASN A 205 14.77 12.96 0.78
C ASN A 205 14.72 11.89 1.89
N ALA A 206 15.73 11.83 2.76
CA ALA A 206 15.84 10.82 3.81
C ALA A 206 14.62 10.73 4.75
N LEU A 207 13.98 11.86 5.06
CA LEU A 207 12.77 11.90 5.89
C LEU A 207 11.56 11.32 5.15
N ASP A 208 11.44 11.55 3.85
CA ASP A 208 10.33 11.00 3.07
C ASP A 208 10.49 9.49 2.87
N LEU A 209 11.73 9.03 2.68
CA LEU A 209 12.06 7.59 2.61
C LEU A 209 11.72 6.88 3.92
N GLU A 210 12.09 7.48 5.05
CA GLU A 210 11.76 6.96 6.38
C GLU A 210 10.25 6.95 6.62
N LYS A 211 9.52 8.01 6.22
CA LYS A 211 8.06 8.04 6.31
C LYS A 211 7.36 7.00 5.45
N SER A 212 7.99 6.54 4.38
CA SER A 212 7.50 5.45 3.55
C SER A 212 8.00 4.07 4.00
N ASP A 213 8.78 3.96 5.08
CA ASP A 213 9.26 2.69 5.61
C ASP A 213 8.22 2.02 6.51
N GLY A 214 8.14 0.68 6.43
CA GLY A 214 7.29 -0.13 7.28
C GLY A 214 6.63 -1.26 6.51
N MET A 215 5.51 -1.74 7.04
CA MET A 215 4.78 -2.89 6.51
C MET A 215 3.30 -2.57 6.36
N VAL A 216 2.69 -3.02 5.26
CA VAL A 216 1.24 -3.06 5.07
C VAL A 216 0.83 -4.50 4.88
N VAL A 217 -0.10 -4.98 5.70
CA VAL A 217 -0.53 -6.38 5.70
C VAL A 217 -2.05 -6.45 5.67
N SER A 218 -2.59 -7.33 4.84
CA SER A 218 -4.03 -7.56 4.77
C SER A 218 -4.52 -8.16 6.09
N SER A 219 -5.55 -7.58 6.68
CA SER A 219 -6.26 -8.15 7.84
C SER A 219 -6.77 -9.57 7.57
N ALA A 220 -6.96 -9.95 6.30
CA ALA A 220 -7.40 -11.27 5.93
C ALA A 220 -6.38 -12.39 6.24
N ILE A 221 -5.12 -12.07 6.60
CA ILE A 221 -4.17 -13.09 7.08
C ILE A 221 -4.60 -13.70 8.42
N ILE A 222 -5.53 -13.07 9.14
CA ILE A 222 -6.08 -13.56 10.40
C ILE A 222 -7.21 -14.54 10.09
N PRO A 223 -7.29 -15.68 10.81
CA PRO A 223 -8.38 -16.64 10.65
C PRO A 223 -9.77 -15.99 10.75
N ASP A 224 -10.72 -16.54 9.99
CA ASP A 224 -12.13 -16.13 9.95
C ASP A 224 -12.43 -14.69 9.46
N ILE A 225 -11.42 -13.88 9.11
CA ILE A 225 -11.65 -12.50 8.65
C ILE A 225 -12.09 -12.46 7.18
N ALA A 226 -11.44 -13.22 6.31
CA ALA A 226 -11.75 -13.19 4.88
C ALA A 226 -13.17 -13.70 4.58
N TYR A 227 -13.55 -14.77 5.27
CA TYR A 227 -14.85 -15.40 5.37
C TYR A 227 -14.78 -16.42 6.52
N LYS A 228 -15.94 -16.79 7.07
CA LYS A 228 -16.01 -17.78 8.17
C LYS A 228 -15.47 -19.14 7.71
N GLY A 229 -14.53 -19.71 8.47
CA GLY A 229 -13.82 -20.94 8.17
C GLY A 229 -12.52 -20.74 7.40
N TYR A 230 -12.18 -19.51 6.99
CA TYR A 230 -10.88 -19.25 6.37
C TYR A 230 -9.75 -19.40 7.39
N GLY A 231 -8.76 -20.24 7.09
CA GLY A 231 -7.65 -20.53 8.01
C GLY A 231 -6.66 -19.37 8.23
N GLY A 232 -6.70 -18.33 7.38
CA GLY A 232 -5.70 -17.26 7.42
C GLY A 232 -4.32 -17.72 6.93
N SER A 233 -3.35 -16.80 7.01
CA SER A 233 -1.94 -17.04 6.72
C SER A 233 -1.08 -16.17 7.64
N LEU A 234 -1.12 -16.45 8.94
CA LEU A 234 -0.42 -15.62 9.95
C LEU A 234 1.09 -15.48 9.67
N ALA A 235 1.71 -16.50 9.08
CA ALA A 235 3.13 -16.48 8.70
C ALA A 235 3.46 -15.37 7.67
N THR A 236 2.49 -14.85 6.93
CA THR A 236 2.67 -13.71 6.01
C THR A 236 3.25 -12.50 6.76
N PHE A 237 2.82 -12.24 8.00
CA PHE A 237 3.37 -11.12 8.77
C PHE A 237 4.85 -11.30 9.10
N ALA A 238 5.25 -12.51 9.52
CA ALA A 238 6.65 -12.83 9.79
C ALA A 238 7.53 -12.82 8.51
N HIS A 239 6.94 -13.16 7.36
CA HIS A 239 7.59 -13.04 6.05
C HIS A 239 7.86 -11.57 5.68
N GLU A 240 6.84 -10.71 5.78
CA GLU A 240 7.02 -9.27 5.52
C GLU A 240 8.00 -8.61 6.51
N PHE A 241 8.00 -9.05 7.78
CA PHE A 241 9.01 -8.61 8.75
C PHE A 241 10.42 -9.00 8.30
N GLY A 242 10.59 -10.18 7.69
CA GLY A 242 11.86 -10.63 7.09
C GLY A 242 12.38 -9.67 6.03
N HIS A 243 11.50 -9.18 5.15
CA HIS A 243 11.85 -8.13 4.20
C HIS A 243 12.23 -6.81 4.87
N TRP A 244 11.48 -6.41 5.91
CA TRP A 244 11.80 -5.22 6.70
C TRP A 244 13.20 -5.29 7.34
N VAL A 245 13.67 -6.49 7.70
CA VAL A 245 15.04 -6.72 8.19
C VAL A 245 16.02 -7.21 7.10
N GLY A 246 15.69 -7.01 5.82
CA GLY A 246 16.63 -7.14 4.70
C GLY A 246 16.81 -8.54 4.12
N LEU A 247 15.87 -9.45 4.35
CA LEU A 247 15.82 -10.73 3.64
C LEU A 247 15.13 -10.58 2.28
N LEU A 248 15.62 -11.32 1.28
CA LEU A 248 15.00 -11.46 -0.03
C LEU A 248 14.21 -12.77 -0.11
N HIS A 249 13.43 -12.94 -1.17
CA HIS A 249 12.79 -14.23 -1.42
C HIS A 249 13.81 -15.30 -1.71
N THR A 250 13.61 -16.51 -1.18
CA THR A 250 14.52 -17.64 -1.43
C THR A 250 14.39 -18.21 -2.84
N ASP A 251 13.35 -17.82 -3.57
CA ASP A 251 13.09 -18.07 -4.99
C ASP A 251 13.32 -16.79 -5.84
N HIS A 252 14.15 -15.88 -5.32
CA HIS A 252 14.56 -14.66 -6.01
C HIS A 252 15.43 -14.99 -7.22
N SER A 253 15.20 -14.29 -8.32
CA SER A 253 16.05 -14.35 -9.51
C SER A 253 15.94 -13.02 -10.24
N ASP A 254 17.06 -12.30 -10.30
CA ASP A 254 17.20 -11.06 -11.06
C ASP A 254 17.57 -11.31 -12.52
N LEU A 255 17.97 -12.55 -12.81
CA LEU A 255 18.33 -12.96 -14.13
C LEU A 255 17.08 -12.97 -15.02
N LYS A 256 17.19 -12.30 -16.16
CA LYS A 256 16.22 -12.42 -17.26
C LYS A 256 16.91 -13.07 -18.44
N ASP A 257 16.23 -14.04 -19.05
CA ASP A 257 16.69 -14.69 -20.27
C ASP A 257 16.77 -13.66 -21.41
N THR A 258 17.26 -14.09 -22.57
CA THR A 258 17.38 -13.19 -23.73
C THR A 258 16.04 -12.62 -24.22
N TRP A 259 14.93 -13.20 -23.78
CA TRP A 259 13.56 -12.79 -24.08
C TRP A 259 12.93 -11.93 -22.96
N GLY A 260 13.67 -11.66 -21.88
CA GLY A 260 13.20 -10.87 -20.75
C GLY A 260 12.38 -11.66 -19.73
N ASN A 261 12.22 -12.98 -19.89
CA ASN A 261 11.57 -13.82 -18.89
C ASN A 261 12.55 -14.13 -17.76
N LYS A 262 12.07 -14.31 -16.53
CA LYS A 262 12.91 -14.68 -15.40
C LYS A 262 13.67 -15.99 -15.72
N VAL A 263 15.00 -16.00 -15.60
CA VAL A 263 15.83 -17.22 -15.80
C VAL A 263 15.55 -18.17 -14.65
N LEU A 264 15.52 -19.46 -15.00
CA LEU A 264 15.03 -20.54 -14.17
C LEU A 264 15.80 -20.72 -12.86
N CYS A 265 17.12 -20.54 -12.82
CA CYS A 265 17.91 -20.68 -11.59
C CYS A 265 18.98 -19.59 -11.51
N ASP A 266 18.97 -18.81 -10.43
CA ASP A 266 19.95 -17.75 -10.17
C ASP A 266 21.01 -18.27 -9.19
N PRO A 267 22.30 -18.33 -9.57
CA PRO A 267 23.35 -18.80 -8.66
C PRO A 267 23.56 -17.90 -7.44
N ASN A 268 23.14 -16.62 -7.50
CA ASN A 268 23.21 -15.71 -6.37
C ASN A 268 21.99 -15.85 -5.43
N ASN A 269 20.84 -16.27 -5.97
CA ASN A 269 19.60 -16.48 -5.24
C ASN A 269 19.22 -15.27 -4.35
N ASP A 270 19.00 -15.48 -3.04
CA ASP A 270 18.72 -14.48 -2.02
C ASP A 270 19.98 -13.85 -1.39
N GLY A 271 21.17 -14.16 -1.92
CA GLY A 271 22.46 -13.72 -1.37
C GLY A 271 22.93 -14.49 -0.14
N MET A 272 22.25 -15.59 0.22
CA MET A 272 22.60 -16.42 1.37
C MET A 272 23.23 -17.73 0.90
N LYS A 273 24.31 -18.15 1.57
CA LYS A 273 25.04 -19.36 1.15
C LYS A 273 24.31 -20.63 1.56
N ASP A 274 23.67 -20.61 2.72
CA ASP A 274 22.97 -21.77 3.28
C ASP A 274 21.55 -21.97 2.72
N THR A 275 21.03 -21.06 1.90
CA THR A 275 19.77 -21.24 1.16
C THR A 275 20.04 -21.72 -0.28
N PRO A 276 19.67 -22.96 -0.64
CA PRO A 276 19.82 -23.45 -2.01
C PRO A 276 19.00 -22.62 -3.00
N THR A 277 19.57 -22.38 -4.18
CA THR A 277 18.85 -21.76 -5.29
C THR A 277 17.70 -22.66 -5.74
N HIS A 278 16.53 -22.09 -5.97
CA HIS A 278 15.36 -22.81 -6.46
C HIS A 278 14.38 -21.88 -7.17
N MET A 279 13.34 -22.45 -7.77
CA MET A 279 12.33 -21.70 -8.49
C MET A 279 10.91 -22.21 -8.24
N LEU A 280 9.93 -21.31 -8.25
CA LEU A 280 8.52 -21.64 -8.13
C LEU A 280 7.84 -21.70 -9.52
N ASP A 281 8.19 -22.69 -10.33
CA ASP A 281 7.47 -22.96 -11.58
C ASP A 281 6.06 -23.54 -11.35
N ASP A 282 5.24 -23.59 -12.40
CA ASP A 282 3.88 -24.11 -12.31
C ASP A 282 3.81 -25.56 -11.81
N ASN A 283 4.87 -26.35 -12.04
CA ASN A 283 4.92 -27.74 -11.59
C ASN A 283 5.16 -27.82 -10.08
N LEU A 284 6.09 -27.03 -9.55
CA LEU A 284 6.33 -26.92 -8.13
C LEU A 284 5.12 -26.29 -7.43
N LYS A 285 4.52 -25.23 -7.98
CA LYS A 285 3.29 -24.65 -7.41
C LYS A 285 2.18 -25.68 -7.23
N ARG A 286 1.94 -26.53 -8.24
CA ARG A 286 0.99 -27.66 -8.15
C ARG A 286 1.41 -28.68 -7.11
N THR A 287 2.70 -29.02 -7.06
CA THR A 287 3.25 -29.98 -6.10
C THR A 287 3.07 -29.47 -4.66
N MET A 288 3.32 -28.19 -4.43
CA MET A 288 3.20 -27.54 -3.12
C MET A 288 1.80 -27.57 -2.53
N GLN A 289 0.75 -27.69 -3.35
CA GLN A 289 -0.63 -27.88 -2.88
C GLN A 289 -0.80 -29.15 -2.04
N SER A 290 0.07 -30.15 -2.24
CA SER A 290 0.08 -31.39 -1.47
C SER A 290 1.04 -31.39 -0.28
N CYS A 291 1.78 -30.28 -0.06
CA CYS A 291 2.85 -30.18 0.94
C CYS A 291 3.82 -31.38 0.87
N PRO A 292 4.66 -31.46 -0.19
CA PRO A 292 5.53 -32.61 -0.43
C PRO A 292 6.52 -32.84 0.71
N GLU A 293 6.98 -34.08 0.91
CA GLU A 293 7.93 -34.37 2.00
C GLU A 293 9.20 -33.51 1.92
N ARG A 294 9.74 -33.14 3.07
CA ARG A 294 10.97 -32.32 3.15
C ARG A 294 12.11 -33.04 2.44
N GLY A 295 12.82 -32.32 1.58
CA GLY A 295 13.98 -32.83 0.87
C GLY A 295 13.70 -33.52 -0.47
N THR A 296 12.45 -33.71 -0.87
CA THR A 296 12.12 -34.43 -2.12
C THR A 296 12.08 -33.55 -3.37
N VAL A 297 12.09 -32.22 -3.21
CA VAL A 297 12.05 -31.27 -4.32
C VAL A 297 13.44 -30.69 -4.56
N ASN A 298 13.87 -30.66 -5.82
CA ASN A 298 15.04 -29.92 -6.26
C ASN A 298 14.83 -29.42 -7.70
N THR A 299 14.48 -28.15 -7.86
CA THR A 299 14.21 -27.54 -9.18
C THR A 299 15.49 -27.10 -9.88
N CYS A 300 16.56 -26.83 -9.13
CA CYS A 300 17.82 -26.28 -9.64
C CYS A 300 19.02 -27.22 -9.47
N GLN A 301 18.79 -28.53 -9.63
CA GLN A 301 19.78 -29.59 -9.36
C GLN A 301 21.11 -29.43 -10.11
N HIS A 302 21.09 -28.76 -11.26
CA HIS A 302 22.28 -28.51 -12.08
C HIS A 302 23.20 -27.42 -11.52
N LEU A 303 22.71 -26.57 -10.61
CA LEU A 303 23.50 -25.56 -9.89
C LEU A 303 23.76 -25.96 -8.44
N ASP A 304 22.77 -26.56 -7.78
CA ASP A 304 22.85 -26.97 -6.38
C ASP A 304 22.21 -28.34 -6.16
N SER A 305 22.99 -29.28 -5.63
CA SER A 305 22.51 -30.63 -5.33
C SER A 305 21.63 -30.72 -4.08
N ARG A 306 21.64 -29.68 -3.22
CA ARG A 306 20.78 -29.59 -2.04
C ARG A 306 19.32 -29.43 -2.45
N SER A 307 18.39 -29.90 -1.63
CA SER A 307 16.95 -29.80 -1.88
C SER A 307 16.45 -28.36 -1.73
N ASP A 308 15.40 -28.02 -2.48
CA ASP A 308 14.78 -26.71 -2.46
C ASP A 308 14.23 -26.37 -1.06
N PRO A 309 14.49 -25.17 -0.51
CA PRO A 309 14.00 -24.75 0.81
C PRO A 309 12.53 -24.30 0.75
N ILE A 310 11.64 -25.12 0.18
CA ILE A 310 10.22 -24.82 -0.09
C ILE A 310 9.35 -24.50 1.14
N TYR A 311 9.86 -24.78 2.34
CA TYR A 311 9.23 -24.47 3.62
C TYR A 311 9.87 -23.28 4.35
N ASN A 312 10.87 -22.63 3.74
CA ASN A 312 11.50 -21.45 4.31
C ASN A 312 10.47 -20.31 4.45
N LEU A 313 10.63 -19.51 5.51
CA LEU A 313 9.74 -18.38 5.78
C LEU A 313 9.69 -17.42 4.60
N MET A 314 10.81 -17.23 3.89
CA MET A 314 11.01 -16.29 2.81
C MET A 314 10.69 -16.82 1.40
N VAL A 315 10.03 -17.97 1.25
CA VAL A 315 9.44 -18.36 -0.04
C VAL A 315 8.32 -17.38 -0.41
N SER A 316 8.32 -16.88 -1.64
CA SER A 316 7.44 -15.77 -2.10
C SER A 316 5.94 -16.08 -2.15
N MET A 317 5.58 -17.37 -2.16
CA MET A 317 4.20 -17.85 -2.15
C MET A 317 3.95 -18.87 -1.04
N LYS A 318 2.72 -18.88 -0.51
CA LYS A 318 2.28 -19.83 0.52
C LYS A 318 1.17 -20.73 0.00
N PHE A 319 1.24 -22.01 0.36
CA PHE A 319 0.31 -23.06 -0.08
C PHE A 319 -0.40 -23.76 1.09
N GLY A 320 -0.47 -23.11 2.25
CA GLY A 320 -1.08 -23.68 3.46
C GLY A 320 -0.22 -24.71 4.21
N CYS A 321 1.02 -24.94 3.76
CA CYS A 321 1.95 -25.84 4.42
C CYS A 321 2.60 -25.23 5.66
N GLU A 322 3.16 -26.09 6.52
CA GLU A 322 3.99 -25.67 7.65
C GLU A 322 5.24 -24.89 7.17
N VAL A 323 5.69 -23.94 7.97
CA VAL A 323 6.87 -23.11 7.68
C VAL A 323 8.00 -23.46 8.65
N ASP A 324 9.18 -23.81 8.13
CA ASP A 324 10.35 -24.25 8.90
C ASP A 324 11.08 -23.09 9.58
N GLY A 325 10.91 -21.85 9.09
CA GLY A 325 11.55 -20.65 9.63
C GLY A 325 12.71 -20.15 8.76
N LEU A 326 13.76 -19.65 9.41
CA LEU A 326 14.92 -19.02 8.77
C LEU A 326 16.16 -19.90 8.88
N THR A 327 17.07 -19.77 7.92
CA THR A 327 18.40 -20.38 7.98
C THR A 327 19.35 -19.58 8.89
N ASN A 328 20.56 -20.09 9.15
CA ASN A 328 21.51 -19.41 10.03
C ASN A 328 22.06 -18.13 9.38
N ASP A 329 22.36 -18.16 8.08
CA ASP A 329 22.85 -16.97 7.38
C ASP A 329 21.74 -15.92 7.28
N GLN A 330 20.47 -16.31 7.09
CA GLN A 330 19.33 -15.40 7.15
C GLN A 330 19.21 -14.76 8.54
N ILE A 331 19.33 -15.54 9.62
CA ILE A 331 19.33 -15.02 11.00
C ILE A 331 20.42 -13.96 11.18
N LEU A 332 21.66 -14.25 10.77
CA LEU A 332 22.77 -13.31 10.85
C LEU A 332 22.50 -12.04 10.03
N ARG A 333 22.01 -12.19 8.80
CA ARG A 333 21.64 -11.07 7.93
C ARG A 333 20.67 -10.12 8.62
N THR A 334 19.62 -10.64 9.24
CA THR A 334 18.60 -9.79 9.88
C THR A 334 19.21 -8.90 10.98
N LEU A 335 20.13 -9.47 11.77
CA LEU A 335 20.81 -8.76 12.85
C LEU A 335 21.74 -7.69 12.30
N ASP A 336 22.51 -8.02 11.27
CA ASP A 336 23.47 -7.11 10.66
C ASP A 336 22.76 -5.95 9.96
N VAL A 337 21.71 -6.22 9.18
CA VAL A 337 20.90 -5.18 8.54
C VAL A 337 20.26 -4.24 9.57
N TYR A 338 19.68 -4.79 10.64
CA TYR A 338 19.08 -3.94 11.67
C TYR A 338 20.14 -3.04 12.33
N ARG A 339 21.30 -3.60 12.69
CA ARG A 339 22.38 -2.86 13.36
C ARG A 339 23.03 -1.82 12.47
N GLU A 340 23.29 -2.15 11.21
CA GLU A 340 24.08 -1.31 10.31
C GLU A 340 23.22 -0.32 9.53
N PHE A 341 21.98 -0.68 9.16
CA PHE A 341 21.14 0.17 8.32
C PHE A 341 20.11 0.94 9.14
N ARG A 342 19.47 0.29 10.12
CA ARG A 342 18.33 0.86 10.84
C ARG A 342 18.75 1.69 12.05
N MET A 343 19.49 1.10 13.00
CA MET A 343 19.88 1.79 14.23
C MET A 343 20.68 3.09 14.05
N PRO A 344 21.62 3.21 13.09
CA PRO A 344 22.44 4.42 13.00
C PRO A 344 21.66 5.63 12.49
N TYR A 345 20.50 5.42 11.86
CA TYR A 345 19.74 6.48 11.19
C TYR A 345 19.48 7.68 12.09
N LYS A 346 18.86 7.49 13.25
CA LYS A 346 18.49 8.59 14.15
C LYS A 346 19.72 9.39 14.59
N GLN A 347 20.78 8.71 15.00
CA GLN A 347 22.04 9.34 15.41
C GLN A 347 22.69 10.11 14.26
N LYS A 348 22.71 9.55 13.04
CA LYS A 348 23.29 10.20 11.86
C LYS A 348 22.49 11.40 11.41
N MET A 349 21.17 11.33 11.44
CA MET A 349 20.28 12.45 11.12
C MET A 349 20.43 13.59 12.14
N GLN A 350 20.59 13.27 13.42
CA GLN A 350 20.90 14.25 14.48
C GLN A 350 22.26 14.92 14.26
N GLN A 351 23.31 14.15 13.96
CA GLN A 351 24.66 14.68 13.66
C GLN A 351 24.65 15.65 12.47
N GLN A 352 23.76 15.44 11.50
CA GLN A 352 23.60 16.31 10.34
C GLN A 352 22.71 17.53 10.60
N GLY A 353 22.15 17.69 11.81
CA GLY A 353 21.20 18.75 12.12
C GLY A 353 19.87 18.65 11.36
N ARG A 354 19.56 17.48 10.79
CA ARG A 354 18.34 17.21 10.02
C ARG A 354 17.21 16.63 10.86
N TRP A 355 17.49 16.29 12.12
CA TRP A 355 16.51 15.84 13.09
C TRP A 355 16.47 16.83 14.25
N VAL A 356 15.32 17.49 14.44
CA VAL A 356 15.07 18.36 15.58
C VAL A 356 14.14 17.60 16.50
N GLN A 357 14.62 17.26 17.70
CA GLN A 357 13.75 16.68 18.71
C GLN A 357 12.61 17.68 18.97
N PRO A 358 11.33 17.25 18.92
CA PRO A 358 10.23 18.12 19.32
C PRO A 358 10.54 18.66 20.72
N GLN A 359 10.66 19.98 20.89
CA GLN A 359 11.11 20.62 22.14
C GLN A 359 10.15 20.45 23.34
N GLY A 360 9.20 19.50 23.29
CA GLY A 360 8.15 19.29 24.28
C GLY A 360 8.37 18.17 25.30
N GLN A 361 9.43 17.36 25.17
CA GLN A 361 9.70 16.25 26.11
C GLN A 361 11.17 16.24 26.54
N GLN A 362 11.54 17.19 27.39
CA GLN A 362 12.71 16.98 28.25
C GLN A 362 12.35 15.86 29.24
N PRO A 363 13.17 14.79 29.36
CA PRO A 363 12.97 13.81 30.41
C PRO A 363 13.18 14.50 31.76
N GLN A 364 12.09 14.70 32.52
CA GLN A 364 12.16 15.11 33.92
C GLN A 364 12.76 13.96 34.73
N GLY A 365 14.08 13.87 34.71
CA GLY A 365 14.88 12.99 35.54
C GLY A 365 15.58 13.79 36.63
N GLN A 366 14.84 14.29 37.61
CA GLN A 366 15.29 14.54 38.98
C GLN A 366 14.05 14.61 39.88
N GLN A 367 13.92 13.61 40.78
CA GLN A 367 12.89 13.54 41.82
C GLN A 367 12.86 14.82 42.66
N PRO A 368 11.66 15.28 43.03
CA PRO A 368 11.41 15.61 44.42
C PRO A 368 10.24 14.81 45.00
N GLN A 369 10.40 14.55 46.29
CA GLN A 369 9.57 13.79 47.21
C GLN A 369 8.04 13.94 47.06
N GLU A 370 7.40 12.79 47.29
CA GLU A 370 5.98 12.58 47.53
C GLU A 370 5.32 13.72 48.32
N LYS A 371 4.20 14.20 47.78
CA LYS A 371 3.12 14.76 48.58
C LYS A 371 1.80 14.27 48.02
N GLU A 372 1.20 13.33 48.74
CA GLU A 372 -0.18 12.87 48.54
C GLU A 372 -1.11 14.06 48.36
N THR A 373 -1.89 14.05 47.26
CA THR A 373 -3.11 14.85 47.16
C THR A 373 -4.19 13.96 46.59
N GLN A 374 -5.27 13.86 47.36
CA GLN A 374 -6.45 13.03 47.09
C GLN A 374 -7.11 13.39 45.76
N GLU A 375 -7.43 12.33 45.04
CA GLU A 375 -8.14 12.30 43.76
C GLU A 375 -9.63 12.64 43.98
N LYS A 376 -10.14 13.61 43.22
CA LYS A 376 -11.56 13.83 42.99
C LYS A 376 -11.83 13.62 41.51
N GLU A 377 -12.66 12.61 41.20
CA GLU A 377 -13.24 12.36 39.88
C GLU A 377 -13.90 13.62 39.29
N PRO A 378 -13.78 13.83 37.97
CA PRO A 378 -14.78 14.52 37.19
C PRO A 378 -15.60 13.52 36.36
N GLN A 379 -16.91 13.57 36.59
CA GLN A 379 -17.94 12.92 35.79
C GLN A 379 -17.85 13.28 34.31
N GLU A 380 -18.07 12.26 33.48
CA GLU A 380 -18.29 12.32 32.05
C GLU A 380 -19.41 13.31 31.68
N LYS A 381 -19.12 14.20 30.72
CA LYS A 381 -20.16 14.88 29.94
C LYS A 381 -20.12 14.33 28.51
N GLU A 382 -21.08 13.45 28.25
CA GLU A 382 -21.59 13.11 26.93
C GLU A 382 -21.86 14.39 26.13
N THR A 383 -21.24 14.51 24.96
CA THR A 383 -21.62 15.51 23.96
C THR A 383 -22.29 14.75 22.81
N GLN A 384 -23.62 14.72 22.81
CA GLN A 384 -24.41 14.28 21.67
C GLN A 384 -24.47 15.42 20.64
N GLU A 385 -23.81 15.24 19.50
CA GLU A 385 -24.08 16.02 18.30
C GLU A 385 -25.48 15.66 17.78
N LYS A 386 -26.38 16.65 17.83
CA LYS A 386 -27.69 16.58 17.19
C LYS A 386 -27.65 17.41 15.92
N GLU A 387 -27.82 16.72 14.79
CA GLU A 387 -28.21 17.30 13.50
C GLU A 387 -29.32 18.34 13.70
N THR A 388 -29.06 19.56 13.27
CA THR A 388 -30.08 20.61 13.22
C THR A 388 -30.79 20.49 11.87
N GLN A 389 -31.93 19.80 11.86
CA GLN A 389 -32.89 19.91 10.76
C GLN A 389 -33.49 21.31 10.76
N GLU A 390 -33.35 22.02 9.64
CA GLU A 390 -34.07 23.24 9.31
C GLU A 390 -35.59 22.99 9.47
N LYS A 391 -36.17 23.63 10.47
CA LYS A 391 -37.62 23.75 10.61
C LYS A 391 -37.96 25.21 10.36
N GLU A 392 -38.46 25.48 9.15
CA GLU A 392 -39.18 26.70 8.80
C GLU A 392 -40.18 27.01 9.92
N THR A 393 -39.90 28.08 10.66
CA THR A 393 -40.83 28.60 11.66
C THR A 393 -41.78 29.53 10.92
N GLN A 394 -43.00 29.05 10.66
CA GLN A 394 -44.11 29.90 10.26
C GLN A 394 -44.37 30.92 11.38
N GLU A 395 -44.07 32.18 11.11
CA GLU A 395 -44.50 33.32 11.92
C GLU A 395 -46.02 33.32 12.00
N LYS A 396 -46.54 33.08 13.20
CA LYS A 396 -47.95 33.22 13.52
C LYS A 396 -48.16 34.66 13.97
N GLU A 397 -48.70 35.49 13.07
CA GLU A 397 -49.25 36.81 13.40
C GLU A 397 -50.18 36.67 14.60
N THR A 398 -49.80 37.30 15.71
CA THR A 398 -50.64 37.37 16.91
C THR A 398 -51.29 38.74 16.92
N GLN A 399 -52.62 38.76 16.78
CA GLN A 399 -53.47 39.95 16.73
C GLN A 399 -53.49 40.73 18.06
N ASP A 400 -53.54 42.05 17.89
CA ASP A 400 -53.58 43.13 18.87
C ASP A 400 -54.55 42.96 20.04
N GLN A 401 -54.05 43.22 21.25
CA GLN A 401 -54.83 43.83 22.34
C GLN A 401 -54.07 45.08 22.82
N GLN A 402 -54.70 46.23 22.61
CA GLN A 402 -54.19 47.58 22.91
C GLN A 402 -54.43 47.97 24.38
N PRO A 403 -53.39 48.36 25.15
CA PRO A 403 -53.56 49.08 26.42
C PRO A 403 -53.43 50.60 26.22
N GLN A 404 -54.44 51.34 26.68
CA GLN A 404 -54.43 52.80 26.71
C GLN A 404 -53.67 53.32 27.93
N ASN A 405 -52.33 53.40 27.85
CA ASN A 405 -51.49 54.42 28.51
C ASN A 405 -50.01 54.34 28.02
N GLU A 406 -49.80 54.11 26.72
CA GLU A 406 -48.52 53.66 26.14
C GLU A 406 -47.86 54.66 25.17
N GLN A 407 -48.05 55.97 25.35
CA GLN A 407 -47.46 56.94 24.41
C GLN A 407 -45.91 57.01 24.45
N GLY A 408 -45.28 56.49 25.51
CA GLY A 408 -43.84 56.31 25.62
C GLY A 408 -43.31 54.93 25.18
N ASP A 409 -44.18 53.93 25.03
CA ASP A 409 -43.78 52.53 24.79
C ASP A 409 -43.56 52.25 23.29
N TRP A 410 -44.46 52.73 22.43
CA TRP A 410 -44.39 52.47 20.98
C TRP A 410 -43.12 53.01 20.31
N ARG A 411 -42.57 54.15 20.78
CA ARG A 411 -41.32 54.73 20.23
C ARG A 411 -40.13 53.83 20.52
N GLN A 412 -40.04 53.30 21.74
CA GLN A 412 -38.97 52.40 22.14
C GLN A 412 -39.08 51.07 21.38
N GLN A 413 -40.30 50.56 21.19
CA GLN A 413 -40.54 49.37 20.38
C GLN A 413 -40.12 49.56 18.92
N GLU A 414 -40.42 50.71 18.31
CA GLU A 414 -40.04 51.02 16.92
C GLU A 414 -38.52 51.19 16.77
N ILE A 415 -37.86 51.84 17.73
CA ILE A 415 -36.38 51.94 17.77
C ILE A 415 -35.76 50.54 17.83
N ALA A 416 -36.22 49.71 18.77
CA ALA A 416 -35.72 48.34 18.93
C ALA A 416 -35.96 47.49 17.68
N ARG A 417 -37.11 47.67 17.00
CA ARG A 417 -37.42 46.99 15.74
C ARG A 417 -36.45 47.37 14.62
N LEU A 418 -36.14 48.65 14.49
CA LEU A 418 -35.22 49.16 13.46
C LEU A 418 -33.77 48.71 13.73
N GLN A 419 -33.33 48.76 14.99
CA GLN A 419 -32.02 48.24 15.40
C GLN A 419 -31.91 46.74 15.14
N SER A 420 -32.90 45.94 15.57
CA SER A 420 -32.95 44.50 15.32
C SER A 420 -32.93 44.17 13.83
N LYS A 421 -33.60 44.97 12.98
CA LYS A 421 -33.58 44.80 11.52
C LYS A 421 -32.21 45.09 10.93
N SER A 422 -31.51 46.11 11.42
CA SER A 422 -30.12 46.43 11.04
C SER A 422 -29.18 45.30 11.43
N ASP A 423 -29.23 44.84 12.70
CA ASP A 423 -28.38 43.74 13.19
C ASP A 423 -28.56 42.47 12.36
N LYS A 424 -29.82 42.08 12.08
CA LYS A 424 -30.13 40.92 11.22
C LYS A 424 -29.57 41.07 9.81
N ALA A 425 -29.51 42.28 9.26
CA ALA A 425 -28.96 42.54 7.94
C ALA A 425 -27.43 42.40 7.92
N TRP A 426 -26.74 42.92 8.94
CA TRP A 426 -25.30 42.75 9.12
C TRP A 426 -24.91 41.30 9.35
N ASP A 427 -25.64 40.59 10.20
CA ASP A 427 -25.44 39.15 10.43
C ASP A 427 -25.58 38.34 9.15
N LYS A 428 -26.59 38.67 8.33
CA LYS A 428 -26.78 38.03 7.02
C LYS A 428 -25.58 38.31 6.09
N PHE A 429 -25.13 39.56 6.02
CA PHE A 429 -23.96 39.93 5.23
C PHE A 429 -22.70 39.16 5.65
N HIS A 430 -22.42 39.04 6.95
CA HIS A 430 -21.26 38.29 7.44
C HIS A 430 -21.33 36.79 7.11
N ARG A 431 -22.52 36.18 7.17
CA ARG A 431 -22.71 34.79 6.72
C ARG A 431 -22.47 34.64 5.23
N GLU A 432 -23.01 35.53 4.41
CA GLU A 432 -22.79 35.52 2.95
C GLU A 432 -21.32 35.74 2.59
N GLN A 433 -20.65 36.66 3.27
CA GLN A 433 -19.21 36.92 3.14
C GLN A 433 -18.38 35.67 3.44
N ALA A 434 -18.67 34.97 4.55
CA ALA A 434 -17.99 33.73 4.91
C ALA A 434 -18.22 32.63 3.86
N ASN A 435 -19.47 32.49 3.39
CA ASN A 435 -19.83 31.53 2.35
C ASN A 435 -19.08 31.82 1.03
N HIS A 436 -19.00 33.08 0.60
CA HIS A 436 -18.24 33.45 -0.59
C HIS A 436 -16.74 33.17 -0.43
N ARG A 437 -16.13 33.46 0.73
CA ARG A 437 -14.72 33.11 1.01
C ARG A 437 -14.47 31.62 0.89
N GLN A 438 -15.37 30.81 1.44
CA GLN A 438 -15.29 29.36 1.34
C GLN A 438 -15.45 28.89 -0.11
N GLN A 439 -16.38 29.49 -0.86
CA GLN A 439 -16.59 29.17 -2.28
C GLN A 439 -15.36 29.50 -3.12
N VAL A 440 -14.71 30.65 -2.92
CA VAL A 440 -13.47 31.02 -3.64
C VAL A 440 -12.37 29.99 -3.42
N LYS A 441 -12.15 29.57 -2.16
CA LYS A 441 -11.17 28.52 -1.82
C LYS A 441 -11.52 27.18 -2.46
N GLN A 442 -12.78 26.76 -2.39
CA GLN A 442 -13.25 25.51 -2.99
C GLN A 442 -13.08 25.51 -4.51
N THR A 443 -13.38 26.63 -5.17
CA THR A 443 -13.17 26.78 -6.61
C THR A 443 -11.70 26.69 -6.97
N GLY A 444 -10.82 27.40 -6.26
CA GLY A 444 -9.36 27.33 -6.48
C GLY A 444 -8.81 25.91 -6.31
N GLN A 445 -9.25 25.18 -5.29
CA GLN A 445 -8.86 23.79 -5.07
C GLN A 445 -9.36 22.86 -6.18
N ARG A 446 -10.64 22.94 -6.55
CA ARG A 446 -11.21 22.13 -7.66
C ARG A 446 -10.47 22.38 -8.97
N SER A 447 -10.20 23.64 -9.28
CA SER A 447 -9.40 24.03 -10.44
C SER A 447 -8.01 23.40 -10.41
N LEU A 448 -7.32 23.43 -9.27
CA LEU A 448 -6.01 22.79 -9.12
C LEU A 448 -6.08 21.28 -9.36
N ASP A 449 -7.06 20.61 -8.76
CA ASP A 449 -7.25 19.16 -8.86
C ASP A 449 -7.57 18.75 -10.31
N ASP A 450 -8.47 19.47 -10.98
CA ASP A 450 -8.81 19.25 -12.38
C ASP A 450 -7.58 19.41 -13.29
N CYS A 451 -6.75 20.43 -13.04
CA CYS A 451 -5.53 20.64 -13.81
C CYS A 451 -4.51 19.52 -13.57
N PHE A 452 -4.30 19.08 -12.33
CA PHE A 452 -3.41 17.95 -12.03
C PHE A 452 -3.89 16.65 -12.67
N ASN A 453 -5.20 16.39 -12.65
CA ASN A 453 -5.79 15.24 -13.33
C ASN A 453 -5.50 15.26 -14.83
N GLN A 454 -5.59 16.42 -15.48
CA GLN A 454 -5.23 16.54 -16.90
C GLN A 454 -3.74 16.27 -17.16
N VAL A 455 -2.85 16.80 -16.29
CA VAL A 455 -1.41 16.56 -16.41
C VAL A 455 -1.08 15.08 -16.25
N ASP A 456 -1.71 14.40 -15.30
CA ASP A 456 -1.50 12.96 -15.10
C ASP A 456 -2.02 12.14 -16.28
N GLN A 457 -3.22 12.42 -16.79
CA GLN A 457 -3.76 11.77 -17.98
C GLN A 457 -2.84 11.95 -19.20
N GLU A 458 -2.29 13.16 -19.40
CA GLU A 458 -1.32 13.40 -20.46
C GLU A 458 -0.03 12.61 -20.25
N HIS A 459 0.49 12.59 -19.02
CA HIS A 459 1.67 11.84 -18.64
C HIS A 459 1.50 10.35 -18.95
N GLN A 460 0.39 9.74 -18.52
CA GLN A 460 0.05 8.34 -18.80
C GLN A 460 -0.05 8.07 -20.31
N ARG A 461 -0.76 8.92 -21.06
CA ARG A 461 -0.92 8.79 -22.52
C ARG A 461 0.42 8.83 -23.24
N ARG A 462 1.29 9.78 -22.89
CA ARG A 462 2.63 9.91 -23.48
C ARG A 462 3.54 8.77 -23.06
N GLY A 463 3.49 8.33 -21.80
CA GLY A 463 4.22 7.17 -21.31
C GLY A 463 3.87 5.88 -22.07
N LYS A 464 2.58 5.67 -22.35
CA LYS A 464 2.12 4.56 -23.21
C LYS A 464 2.69 4.65 -24.63
N SER A 465 2.65 5.85 -25.23
CA SER A 465 3.23 6.10 -26.56
C SER A 465 4.73 5.82 -26.63
N ILE A 466 5.50 6.23 -25.60
CA ILE A 466 6.93 5.93 -25.48
C ILE A 466 7.13 4.41 -25.42
N SER A 467 6.41 3.72 -24.54
CA SER A 467 6.51 2.28 -24.34
C SER A 467 6.20 1.49 -25.62
N GLU A 468 5.12 1.86 -26.33
CA GLU A 468 4.74 1.23 -27.60
C GLU A 468 5.79 1.45 -28.69
N SER A 469 6.32 2.68 -28.78
CA SER A 469 7.39 3.03 -29.72
C SER A 469 8.66 2.21 -29.46
N MET A 470 9.07 2.10 -28.19
CA MET A 470 10.25 1.33 -27.80
C MET A 470 10.05 -0.17 -28.05
N ARG A 471 8.88 -0.72 -27.70
CA ARG A 471 8.53 -2.10 -28.00
C ARG A 471 8.65 -2.42 -29.48
N LYS A 472 8.16 -1.54 -30.37
CA LYS A 472 8.31 -1.72 -31.83
C LYS A 472 9.78 -1.76 -32.27
N LYS A 473 10.63 -0.89 -31.71
CA LYS A 473 12.07 -0.88 -31.99
C LYS A 473 12.77 -2.16 -31.53
N TYR A 474 12.47 -2.63 -30.31
CA TYR A 474 13.02 -3.88 -29.79
C TYR A 474 12.56 -5.10 -30.59
N ASN A 475 11.28 -5.15 -30.99
CA ASN A 475 10.75 -6.23 -31.82
C ASN A 475 11.42 -6.25 -33.20
N GLN A 476 11.64 -5.08 -33.82
CA GLN A 476 12.35 -5.00 -35.10
C GLN A 476 13.81 -5.46 -34.96
N LEU A 477 14.51 -5.02 -33.91
CA LEU A 477 15.88 -5.44 -33.63
C LEU A 477 15.99 -6.96 -33.47
N GLN A 478 15.01 -7.56 -32.78
CA GLN A 478 14.94 -9.00 -32.60
C GLN A 478 14.66 -9.74 -33.92
N ALA A 479 13.74 -9.22 -34.74
CA ALA A 479 13.46 -9.77 -36.06
C ALA A 479 14.70 -9.70 -37.00
N ASP A 480 15.43 -8.59 -36.97
CA ASP A 480 16.69 -8.42 -37.71
C ASP A 480 17.72 -9.48 -37.26
N ARG A 481 17.89 -9.64 -35.95
CA ARG A 481 18.78 -10.64 -35.34
C ARG A 481 18.44 -12.06 -35.73
N ASP A 482 17.17 -12.43 -35.68
CA ASP A 482 16.69 -13.75 -36.09
C ASP A 482 16.88 -13.97 -37.60
N GLY A 483 16.72 -12.93 -38.41
CA GLY A 483 17.02 -12.95 -39.85
C GLY A 483 18.48 -13.24 -40.14
N VAL A 484 19.41 -12.53 -39.47
CA VAL A 484 20.86 -12.76 -39.57
C VAL A 484 21.23 -14.18 -39.12
N ARG A 485 20.68 -14.64 -37.99
CA ARG A 485 20.91 -16.00 -37.48
C ARG A 485 20.51 -17.06 -38.52
N LYS A 486 19.30 -16.96 -39.07
CA LYS A 486 18.80 -17.88 -40.11
C LYS A 486 19.64 -17.82 -41.38
N TRP A 487 20.11 -16.63 -41.76
CA TRP A 487 20.98 -16.46 -42.92
C TRP A 487 22.33 -17.17 -42.72
N LEU A 488 22.98 -16.98 -41.57
CA LEU A 488 24.27 -17.61 -41.23
C LEU A 488 24.19 -19.13 -41.07
N GLU A 489 23.04 -19.67 -40.64
CA GLU A 489 22.86 -21.11 -40.46
C GLU A 489 23.10 -21.90 -41.76
N ARG A 490 22.78 -21.31 -42.93
CA ARG A 490 23.06 -21.91 -44.25
C ARG A 490 24.55 -22.06 -44.54
N TYR A 491 25.39 -21.21 -43.95
CA TYR A 491 26.84 -21.25 -44.10
C TYR A 491 27.49 -22.15 -43.06
N ARG A 492 26.94 -22.23 -41.85
CA ARG A 492 27.40 -23.18 -40.81
C ARG A 492 27.35 -24.64 -41.24
N GLN A 493 26.41 -24.96 -42.14
CA GLN A 493 26.26 -26.30 -42.74
C GLN A 493 27.38 -26.66 -43.71
N GLN A 494 28.12 -25.68 -44.23
CA GLN A 494 29.23 -25.87 -45.15
C GLN A 494 30.57 -25.79 -44.39
N PRO A 495 31.34 -26.89 -44.29
CA PRO A 495 32.56 -26.92 -43.46
C PRO A 495 33.55 -25.79 -43.76
N GLN A 496 33.70 -25.39 -45.03
CA GLN A 496 34.61 -24.32 -45.45
C GLN A 496 34.18 -22.91 -45.00
N TYR A 497 32.91 -22.71 -44.60
CA TYR A 497 32.38 -21.41 -44.17
C TYR A 497 32.03 -21.34 -42.69
N ARG A 498 32.15 -22.44 -41.94
CA ARG A 498 31.70 -22.50 -40.54
C ARG A 498 32.41 -21.47 -39.66
N GLN A 499 33.74 -21.38 -39.74
CA GLN A 499 34.51 -20.43 -38.92
C GLN A 499 34.11 -18.98 -39.23
N TRP A 500 34.04 -18.63 -40.51
CA TRP A 500 33.59 -17.31 -40.96
C TRP A 500 32.18 -16.99 -40.44
N ALA A 501 31.26 -17.95 -40.48
CA ALA A 501 29.88 -17.74 -40.02
C ALA A 501 29.81 -17.45 -38.51
N GLU A 502 30.66 -18.07 -37.68
CA GLU A 502 30.74 -17.75 -36.25
C GLU A 502 31.39 -16.38 -35.98
N GLU A 503 32.45 -16.03 -36.71
CA GLU A 503 33.08 -14.71 -36.60
C GLU A 503 32.10 -13.60 -37.01
N GLU A 504 31.34 -13.82 -38.08
CA GLU A 504 30.31 -12.88 -38.53
C GLU A 504 29.15 -12.81 -37.52
N TRP A 505 28.70 -13.94 -36.96
CA TRP A 505 27.68 -13.94 -35.90
C TRP A 505 28.12 -13.08 -34.71
N ASN A 506 29.34 -13.26 -34.23
CA ASN A 506 29.88 -12.47 -33.11
C ASN A 506 29.95 -10.98 -33.44
N ARG A 507 30.34 -10.63 -34.68
CA ARG A 507 30.33 -9.23 -35.14
C ARG A 507 28.91 -8.65 -35.12
N GLN A 508 27.92 -9.38 -35.61
CA GLN A 508 26.53 -8.95 -35.67
C GLN A 508 25.90 -8.87 -34.27
N GLU A 509 26.22 -9.79 -33.36
CA GLU A 509 25.78 -9.72 -31.96
C GLU A 509 26.30 -8.47 -31.26
N ASN A 510 27.55 -8.07 -31.52
CA ASN A 510 28.10 -6.81 -31.00
C ASN A 510 27.36 -5.58 -31.55
N ASP A 511 27.00 -5.58 -32.84
CA ASP A 511 26.17 -4.51 -33.43
C ASP A 511 24.78 -4.46 -32.79
N PHE A 512 24.11 -5.60 -32.64
CA PHE A 512 22.81 -5.68 -31.99
C PHE A 512 22.86 -5.22 -30.53
N ALA A 513 23.94 -5.56 -29.80
CA ALA A 513 24.16 -5.09 -28.44
C ALA A 513 24.32 -3.56 -28.39
N ALA A 514 25.11 -2.97 -29.29
CA ALA A 514 25.28 -1.52 -29.39
C ALA A 514 23.96 -0.80 -29.73
N ARG A 515 23.20 -1.30 -30.71
CA ARG A 515 21.87 -0.77 -31.07
C ARG A 515 20.89 -0.87 -29.89
N ARG A 516 20.89 -2.00 -29.17
CA ARG A 516 20.07 -2.20 -27.98
C ARG A 516 20.40 -1.20 -26.88
N GLN A 517 21.69 -0.93 -26.66
CA GLN A 517 22.15 0.09 -25.72
C GLN A 517 21.71 1.49 -26.14
N GLY A 518 21.81 1.82 -27.43
CA GLY A 518 21.29 3.08 -27.99
C GLY A 518 19.79 3.26 -27.74
N TYR A 519 18.98 2.21 -27.93
CA TYR A 519 17.56 2.23 -27.61
C TYR A 519 17.27 2.45 -26.13
N ARG A 520 18.06 1.84 -25.22
CA ARG A 520 17.90 2.08 -23.77
C ARG A 520 18.21 3.53 -23.39
N GLN A 521 19.24 4.12 -23.98
CA GLN A 521 19.58 5.52 -23.76
C GLN A 521 18.49 6.45 -24.29
N GLU A 522 17.96 6.17 -25.49
CA GLU A 522 16.85 6.92 -26.08
C GLU A 522 15.59 6.84 -25.21
N GLU A 523 15.21 5.64 -24.77
CA GLU A 523 14.07 5.42 -23.87
C GLU A 523 14.22 6.23 -22.58
N ARG A 524 15.38 6.13 -21.93
CA ARG A 524 15.69 6.91 -20.73
C ARG A 524 15.55 8.41 -20.98
N GLY A 525 16.09 8.92 -22.09
CA GLY A 525 15.97 10.34 -22.45
C GLY A 525 14.52 10.79 -22.66
N ARG A 526 13.68 9.94 -23.28
CA ARG A 526 12.25 10.22 -23.48
C ARG A 526 11.48 10.26 -22.16
N TRP A 527 11.72 9.31 -21.26
CA TRP A 527 11.09 9.28 -19.93
C TRP A 527 11.51 10.47 -19.07
N GLN A 528 12.81 10.83 -19.06
CA GLN A 528 13.29 12.02 -18.37
C GLN A 528 12.67 13.31 -18.92
N GLY A 529 12.49 13.40 -20.25
CA GLY A 529 11.77 14.51 -20.87
C GLY A 529 10.31 14.58 -20.42
N LEU A 530 9.61 13.44 -20.40
CA LEU A 530 8.22 13.35 -19.96
C LEU A 530 8.05 13.74 -18.48
N GLU A 531 8.94 13.29 -17.59
CA GLU A 531 8.91 13.67 -16.17
C GLU A 531 9.15 15.17 -15.98
N ARG A 532 10.09 15.76 -16.74
CA ARG A 532 10.36 17.20 -16.70
C ARG A 532 9.14 18.00 -17.13
N ASP A 533 8.51 17.60 -18.25
CA ASP A 533 7.30 18.25 -18.76
C ASP A 533 6.16 18.17 -17.74
N SER A 534 5.94 16.99 -17.13
CA SER A 534 4.93 16.80 -16.08
C SER A 534 5.14 17.74 -14.89
N ARG A 535 6.38 17.86 -14.40
CA ARG A 535 6.71 18.79 -13.30
C ARG A 535 6.46 20.26 -13.70
N GLN A 536 6.83 20.66 -14.91
CA GLN A 536 6.59 22.02 -15.41
C GLN A 536 5.09 22.33 -15.55
N ASN A 537 4.31 21.35 -16.01
CA ASN A 537 2.86 21.48 -16.12
C ASN A 537 2.19 21.55 -14.74
N GLN A 538 2.62 20.73 -13.78
CA GLN A 538 2.15 20.83 -12.39
C GLN A 538 2.46 22.20 -11.76
N GLN A 539 3.66 22.75 -12.00
CA GLN A 539 3.99 24.11 -11.54
C GLN A 539 3.09 25.17 -12.19
N SER A 540 2.73 24.98 -13.46
CA SER A 540 1.83 25.88 -14.17
C SER A 540 0.40 25.78 -13.65
N CYS A 541 -0.10 24.58 -13.32
CA CYS A 541 -1.37 24.38 -12.63
C CYS A 541 -1.44 25.12 -11.30
N ARG A 542 -0.38 25.06 -10.48
CA ARG A 542 -0.32 25.79 -9.19
C ARG A 542 -0.41 27.29 -9.39
N ARG A 543 0.32 27.85 -10.36
CA ARG A 543 0.27 29.29 -10.67
C ARG A 543 -1.13 29.71 -11.14
N TRP A 544 -1.72 28.93 -12.04
CA TRP A 544 -3.06 29.21 -12.53
C TRP A 544 -4.12 29.15 -11.42
N ALA A 545 -4.08 28.14 -10.54
CA ALA A 545 -5.00 28.05 -9.40
C ALA A 545 -4.86 29.25 -8.44
N GLN A 546 -3.63 29.70 -8.19
CA GLN A 546 -3.37 30.92 -7.39
C GLN A 546 -3.91 32.18 -8.07
N GLU A 547 -3.81 32.30 -9.39
CA GLU A 547 -4.36 33.43 -10.16
C GLU A 547 -5.89 33.47 -10.13
N GLU A 548 -6.55 32.31 -10.22
CA GLU A 548 -8.01 32.18 -10.10
C GLU A 548 -8.48 32.47 -8.67
N GLU A 549 -7.81 31.95 -7.64
CA GLU A 549 -8.12 32.30 -6.25
C GLU A 549 -7.96 33.81 -6.02
N ALA A 550 -6.87 34.41 -6.49
CA ALA A 550 -6.64 35.85 -6.39
C ALA A 550 -7.71 36.67 -7.15
N ARG A 551 -8.24 36.16 -8.27
CA ARG A 551 -9.36 36.80 -8.97
C ARG A 551 -10.64 36.73 -8.14
N GLY A 552 -10.97 35.55 -7.60
CA GLY A 552 -12.14 35.38 -6.73
C GLY A 552 -12.09 36.26 -5.48
N VAL A 553 -10.91 36.44 -4.88
CA VAL A 553 -10.71 37.38 -3.76
C VAL A 553 -10.99 38.83 -4.17
N ARG A 554 -10.50 39.28 -5.33
CA ARG A 554 -10.78 40.66 -5.82
C ARG A 554 -12.27 40.90 -6.09
N GLU A 555 -12.96 39.91 -6.64
CA GLU A 555 -14.40 39.99 -6.88
C GLU A 555 -15.18 40.04 -5.55
N LEU A 556 -14.78 39.23 -4.58
CA LEU A 556 -15.32 39.26 -3.23
C LEU A 556 -15.12 40.65 -2.58
N GLU A 557 -13.91 41.20 -2.62
CA GLU A 557 -13.63 42.53 -2.05
C GLU A 557 -14.50 43.63 -2.68
N LYS A 558 -14.79 43.53 -3.98
CA LYS A 558 -15.68 44.46 -4.67
C LYS A 558 -17.11 44.31 -4.16
N TRP A 559 -17.62 43.08 -4.08
CA TRP A 559 -18.94 42.78 -3.53
C TRP A 559 -19.09 43.23 -2.07
N GLU A 560 -18.06 43.00 -1.24
CA GLU A 560 -18.02 43.43 0.16
C GLU A 560 -18.17 44.96 0.25
N LYS A 561 -17.40 45.72 -0.53
CA LYS A 561 -17.46 47.20 -0.55
C LYS A 561 -18.83 47.72 -0.96
N GLU A 562 -19.43 47.14 -2.00
CA GLU A 562 -20.76 47.56 -2.48
C GLU A 562 -21.86 47.24 -1.45
N SER A 563 -21.80 46.06 -0.83
CA SER A 563 -22.77 45.61 0.17
C SER A 563 -22.69 46.43 1.46
N VAL A 564 -21.47 46.68 1.96
CA VAL A 564 -21.23 47.52 3.15
C VAL A 564 -21.78 48.93 2.95
N LYS A 565 -21.57 49.53 1.77
CA LYS A 565 -22.11 50.85 1.45
C LYS A 565 -23.64 50.87 1.54
N ILE A 566 -24.32 49.87 0.98
CA ILE A 566 -25.79 49.77 1.03
C ILE A 566 -26.29 49.61 2.47
N LEU A 567 -25.62 48.80 3.28
CA LEU A 567 -25.98 48.61 4.70
C LEU A 567 -25.82 49.91 5.50
N GLN A 568 -24.69 50.61 5.31
CA GLN A 568 -24.43 51.90 5.96
C GLN A 568 -25.45 52.98 5.55
N ASP A 569 -25.83 53.03 4.26
CA ASP A 569 -26.86 53.97 3.78
C ASP A 569 -28.23 53.65 4.41
N ASN A 570 -28.58 52.37 4.57
CA ASN A 570 -29.81 51.94 5.24
C ASN A 570 -29.80 52.25 6.73
N ASP A 571 -28.70 52.01 7.43
CA ASP A 571 -28.54 52.34 8.85
C ASP A 571 -28.62 53.84 9.08
N SER A 572 -27.99 54.63 8.21
CA SER A 572 -28.05 56.09 8.27
C SER A 572 -29.48 56.60 8.13
N ARG A 573 -30.26 56.02 7.21
CA ARG A 573 -31.69 56.37 7.04
C ARG A 573 -32.53 55.93 8.23
N ALA A 574 -32.29 54.74 8.78
CA ALA A 574 -32.97 54.27 9.99
C ALA A 574 -32.67 55.18 11.18
N GLN A 575 -31.41 55.60 11.35
CA GLN A 575 -31.01 56.52 12.42
C GLN A 575 -31.61 57.91 12.25
N GLN A 576 -31.67 58.44 11.03
CA GLN A 576 -32.37 59.71 10.75
C GLN A 576 -33.85 59.63 11.14
N TYR A 577 -34.51 58.51 10.85
CA TYR A 577 -35.91 58.29 11.25
C TYR A 577 -36.04 58.17 12.77
N ILE A 578 -35.19 57.38 13.44
CA ILE A 578 -35.16 57.26 14.90
C ILE A 578 -34.99 58.63 15.56
N ASN A 579 -34.10 59.47 15.05
CA ASN A 579 -33.88 60.82 15.57
C ASN A 579 -35.07 61.78 15.34
N SER A 580 -35.97 61.44 14.41
CA SER A 580 -37.16 62.24 14.09
C SER A 580 -38.39 61.87 14.93
N LEU A 581 -38.39 60.68 15.56
CA LEU A 581 -39.41 60.23 16.50
C LEU A 581 -39.24 60.94 17.84
#